data_AF-A0A960T537-F1
#
_entry.id   AF-A0A960T537-F1
#
_cell.length_a   1.000
_cell.length_b   1.000
_cell.length_c   1.000
_cell.angle_alpha   90.00
_cell.angle_beta   90.00
_cell.angle_gamma   90.00
#
_symmetry.space_group_name_H-M   'P 1'
#
loop_
_entity.id
_entity.type
_entity.pdbx_description
1 polymer ?
#
loop_
_entity_poly.entity_id
_entity_poly.type
_entity_poly.pdbx_seq_one_letter_code
_entity_poly.pdbx_strand_id
1 'polypeptide(L)'
;MIDCSRLISALENSGSISINGEEIEKDSKLARLGRALYSPYDSQQKARVCYIAYKHLQEQPQSEEAQKLAKLCIQRYGKDKAVRRLTERLDRVLAEMAPETHLPLAPRHAELCRKWQRNGWDLEIFNRFPDFANFLLVESPLGSQMKVTRDVPSVREGVPGFLVQGEWMSFSDFKERFEVLYSPRYRENFIMSKGTSDVYTFLDNGLGLEPFHPYQSPQPKSISTLNDADLATVQAKARQFVRVGEERLSPEEREKRNAERDYVLQIVSSKVDGGSSNFSRLVSNRKHPWIRIICGRDNQKGQVFEVGYGWDKKIYLPSAMGRGALRAMDVWNNQSCKQRVVTNIALTQAEVQELYKPVSKFHKQDIQLGRDIGFSLAHQNCSVFVRWAVGLTGIAVPTEITAVELLARVAPNWIRGIGSAYSAARRGIIRAADRMTFWAPKWVRRIGANTAGWLESTAHKIAGLWAAAGLALGRLVFGGAFGSPARAFGDPQEDEMMSPPSKNLKKAWNWRDYRFNLPGILQEWQEKQASTVYYDNPLKLSIVP
;
A
#
# COMPACT_ATOMS: atom_id res chain seq x y z
N MET A 1 -4.62 17.17 45.78
CA MET A 1 -3.70 16.51 44.82
C MET A 1 -3.87 14.99 44.94
N ILE A 2 -4.14 14.29 43.83
CA ILE A 2 -4.44 12.85 43.83
C ILE A 2 -3.17 12.04 44.15
N ASP A 3 -3.26 11.14 45.13
CA ASP A 3 -2.18 10.28 45.64
C ASP A 3 -1.80 9.15 44.66
N CYS A 4 -0.53 9.14 44.22
CA CYS A 4 0.04 8.15 43.30
C CYS A 4 -0.02 6.72 43.85
N SER A 5 0.24 6.52 45.13
CA SER A 5 0.28 5.21 45.77
C SER A 5 -1.11 4.54 45.75
N ARG A 6 -2.17 5.33 45.93
CA ARG A 6 -3.56 4.85 45.80
C ARG A 6 -3.92 4.45 44.36
N LEU A 7 -3.48 5.22 43.36
CA LEU A 7 -3.69 4.88 41.95
C LEU A 7 -2.92 3.61 41.54
N ILE A 8 -1.68 3.46 41.98
CA ILE A 8 -0.85 2.27 41.75
C ILE A 8 -1.55 1.03 42.31
N SER A 9 -1.93 1.07 43.60
CA SER A 9 -2.63 -0.03 44.26
C SER A 9 -3.92 -0.42 43.53
N ALA A 10 -4.67 0.57 43.07
CA ALA A 10 -5.92 0.30 42.38
C ALA A 10 -5.72 -0.26 40.95
N LEU A 11 -4.69 0.22 40.23
CA LEU A 11 -4.29 -0.31 38.92
C LEU A 11 -3.66 -1.70 39.01
N GLU A 12 -2.94 -2.06 40.08
CA GLU A 12 -2.37 -3.40 40.24
C GLU A 12 -3.48 -4.44 40.52
N ASN A 13 -4.43 -4.10 41.37
CA ASN A 13 -5.46 -5.02 41.86
C ASN A 13 -6.65 -5.24 40.90
N SER A 14 -6.61 -4.69 39.68
CA SER A 14 -7.74 -4.74 38.72
C SER A 14 -9.06 -4.20 39.30
N GLY A 15 -9.01 -3.43 40.38
CA GLY A 15 -10.18 -2.78 40.95
C GLY A 15 -10.71 -1.79 39.93
N SER A 16 -12.03 -1.73 39.75
CA SER A 16 -12.62 -0.66 38.96
C SER A 16 -12.61 0.64 39.79
N ILE A 17 -12.10 1.72 39.21
CA ILE A 17 -11.83 3.00 39.86
C ILE A 17 -12.77 4.04 39.25
N SER A 18 -13.34 4.89 40.10
CA SER A 18 -13.98 6.13 39.66
C SER A 18 -13.21 7.31 40.24
N ILE A 19 -12.88 8.28 39.37
CA ILE A 19 -12.26 9.54 39.78
C ILE A 19 -13.33 10.61 39.75
N ASN A 20 -13.80 11.01 40.93
CA ASN A 20 -14.74 12.10 41.13
C ASN A 20 -13.97 13.29 41.71
N GLY A 21 -13.77 14.35 40.91
CA GLY A 21 -12.97 15.50 41.36
C GLY A 21 -11.51 15.12 41.66
N GLU A 22 -11.07 15.31 42.90
CA GLU A 22 -9.74 14.94 43.39
C GLU A 22 -9.72 13.64 44.21
N GLU A 23 -10.83 12.91 44.30
CA GLU A 23 -10.93 11.69 45.11
C GLU A 23 -11.00 10.42 44.26
N ILE A 24 -10.32 9.38 44.75
CA ILE A 24 -10.33 8.02 44.19
C ILE A 24 -11.37 7.23 44.98
N GLU A 25 -12.53 7.00 44.39
CA GLU A 25 -13.57 6.17 45.01
C GLU A 25 -13.41 4.71 44.58
N LYS A 26 -13.55 3.79 45.54
CA LYS A 26 -13.70 2.36 45.24
C LYS A 26 -15.09 2.15 44.66
N ASP A 27 -15.17 1.59 43.46
CA ASP A 27 -16.45 1.29 42.83
C ASP A 27 -17.31 0.36 43.71
N SER A 28 -18.59 0.70 43.83
CA SER A 28 -19.59 -0.12 44.50
C SER A 28 -19.64 -1.54 43.89
N LYS A 29 -20.12 -2.54 44.65
CA LYS A 29 -20.29 -3.92 44.13
C LYS A 29 -21.13 -3.95 42.85
N LEU A 30 -22.15 -3.10 42.75
CA LEU A 30 -23.03 -2.93 41.59
C LEU A 30 -22.29 -2.36 40.37
N ALA A 31 -21.46 -1.32 40.57
CA ALA A 31 -20.64 -0.75 39.51
C ALA A 31 -19.59 -1.75 38.97
N ARG A 32 -19.00 -2.56 39.86
CA ARG A 32 -18.10 -3.67 39.48
C ARG A 32 -18.80 -4.72 38.61
N LEU A 33 -20.02 -5.13 38.99
CA LEU A 33 -20.81 -6.10 38.24
C LEU A 33 -21.24 -5.55 36.87
N GLY A 34 -21.70 -4.29 36.82
CA GLY A 34 -22.09 -3.63 35.58
C GLY A 34 -20.93 -3.47 34.59
N ARG A 35 -19.73 -3.14 35.08
CA ARG A 35 -18.52 -3.02 34.24
C ARG A 35 -17.99 -4.37 33.75
N ALA A 36 -18.18 -5.45 34.52
CA ALA A 36 -17.87 -6.81 34.07
C ALA A 36 -18.78 -7.28 32.92
N LEU A 37 -20.02 -6.79 32.87
CA LEU A 37 -21.02 -7.17 31.87
C LEU A 37 -21.03 -6.29 30.62
N TYR A 38 -20.70 -4.99 30.73
CA TYR A 38 -20.98 -4.02 29.65
C TYR A 38 -19.80 -3.21 29.08
N SER A 39 -18.62 -3.13 29.73
CA SER A 39 -17.33 -2.65 29.17
C SER A 39 -16.36 -2.26 30.31
N PRO A 40 -15.04 -2.55 30.21
CA PRO A 40 -14.07 -2.07 31.19
C PRO A 40 -13.75 -0.58 30.96
N TYR A 41 -14.09 0.25 31.96
CA TYR A 41 -13.74 1.67 32.13
C TYR A 41 -14.15 2.62 30.99
N ASP A 42 -14.91 3.66 31.31
CA ASP A 42 -15.20 4.73 30.35
C ASP A 42 -13.89 5.41 29.88
N SER A 43 -13.84 5.75 28.60
CA SER A 43 -12.67 6.31 27.92
C SER A 43 -12.17 7.59 28.60
N GLN A 44 -13.07 8.38 29.19
CA GLN A 44 -12.73 9.61 29.92
C GLN A 44 -11.99 9.33 31.23
N GLN A 45 -12.39 8.29 31.97
CA GLN A 45 -11.72 7.92 33.23
C GLN A 45 -10.31 7.43 32.97
N LYS A 46 -10.11 6.60 31.95
CA LYS A 46 -8.77 6.19 31.50
C LYS A 46 -7.92 7.40 31.14
N ALA A 47 -8.48 8.38 30.43
CA ALA A 47 -7.76 9.58 30.00
C ALA A 47 -7.30 10.40 31.21
N ARG A 48 -8.19 10.54 32.20
CA ARG A 48 -7.89 11.25 33.45
C ARG A 48 -6.78 10.58 34.25
N VAL A 49 -6.81 9.26 34.42
CA VAL A 49 -5.73 8.49 35.08
C VAL A 49 -4.39 8.70 34.36
N CYS A 50 -4.37 8.55 33.03
CA CYS A 50 -3.16 8.72 32.24
C CYS A 50 -2.62 10.17 32.31
N TYR A 51 -3.52 11.15 32.34
CA TYR A 51 -3.13 12.56 32.47
C TYR A 51 -2.53 12.87 33.86
N ILE A 52 -3.10 12.33 34.93
CA ILE A 52 -2.55 12.45 36.29
C ILE A 52 -1.17 11.81 36.37
N ALA A 53 -1.01 10.61 35.82
CA ALA A 53 0.28 9.94 35.73
C ALA A 53 1.31 10.79 34.96
N TYR A 54 0.88 11.43 33.87
CA TYR A 54 1.76 12.26 33.04
C TYR A 54 2.21 13.51 33.77
N LYS A 55 1.28 14.21 34.43
CA LYS A 55 1.59 15.38 35.23
C LYS A 55 2.57 15.04 36.37
N HIS A 56 2.31 13.98 37.12
CA HIS A 56 3.21 13.53 38.21
C HIS A 56 4.59 13.15 37.70
N LEU A 57 4.67 12.45 36.55
CA LEU A 57 5.95 12.09 35.95
C LEU A 57 6.73 13.33 35.44
N GLN A 58 6.04 14.37 34.96
CA GLN A 58 6.71 15.63 34.58
C GLN A 58 7.19 16.44 35.79
N GLU A 59 6.39 16.50 36.86
CA GLU A 59 6.72 17.26 38.08
C GLU A 59 7.80 16.55 38.91
N GLN A 60 7.78 15.22 38.95
CA GLN A 60 8.68 14.38 39.74
C GLN A 60 9.29 13.24 38.91
N PRO A 61 10.14 13.55 37.93
CA PRO A 61 10.66 12.56 36.99
C PRO A 61 11.43 11.43 37.70
N GLN A 62 12.19 11.75 38.75
CA GLN A 62 13.02 10.78 39.49
C GLN A 62 12.23 9.95 40.53
N SER A 63 10.92 10.18 40.69
CA SER A 63 10.10 9.43 41.64
C SER A 63 9.80 8.03 41.13
N GLU A 64 10.22 7.00 41.88
CA GLU A 64 9.88 5.60 41.56
C GLU A 64 8.37 5.37 41.47
N GLU A 65 7.59 6.08 42.30
CA GLU A 65 6.12 6.00 42.27
C GLU A 65 5.55 6.60 41.00
N ALA A 66 6.01 7.78 40.59
CA ALA A 66 5.57 8.41 39.35
C ALA A 66 5.92 7.55 38.13
N GLN A 67 7.13 6.97 38.11
CA GLN A 67 7.56 6.06 37.05
C GLN A 67 6.75 4.76 37.03
N LYS A 68 6.48 4.17 38.20
CA LYS A 68 5.66 2.95 38.34
C LYS A 68 4.22 3.18 37.90
N LEU A 69 3.62 4.31 38.27
CA LEU A 69 2.28 4.69 37.86
C LEU A 69 2.19 4.86 36.33
N ALA A 70 3.17 5.54 35.73
CA ALA A 70 3.26 5.69 34.28
C ALA A 70 3.35 4.34 33.55
N LYS A 71 4.20 3.41 34.03
CA LYS A 71 4.33 2.05 33.48
C LYS A 71 3.01 1.28 33.53
N LEU A 72 2.31 1.32 34.66
CA LEU A 72 1.02 0.65 34.83
C LEU A 72 -0.05 1.22 33.87
N CYS A 73 -0.08 2.54 33.68
CA CYS A 73 -0.99 3.18 32.72
C CYS A 73 -0.73 2.70 31.28
N ILE A 74 0.54 2.63 30.87
CA ILE A 74 0.92 2.15 29.53
C ILE A 74 0.54 0.68 29.36
N GLN A 75 0.85 -0.17 30.34
CA GLN A 75 0.58 -1.61 30.28
C GLN A 75 -0.92 -1.91 30.19
N ARG A 76 -1.75 -1.21 30.99
CA ARG A 76 -3.20 -1.45 31.03
C ARG A 76 -3.96 -0.78 29.89
N TYR A 77 -3.57 0.42 29.49
CA TYR A 77 -4.37 1.25 28.59
C TYR A 77 -3.73 1.51 27.23
N GLY A 78 -2.51 1.05 26.96
CA GLY A 78 -1.78 1.32 25.73
C GLY A 78 -2.46 0.85 24.43
N LYS A 79 -3.41 -0.10 24.51
CA LYS A 79 -4.20 -0.59 23.36
C LYS A 79 -5.49 0.19 23.13
N ASP A 80 -5.89 1.05 24.06
CA ASP A 80 -7.15 1.79 23.99
C ASP A 80 -6.97 3.05 23.10
N LYS A 81 -7.82 3.17 22.07
CA LYS A 81 -7.74 4.28 21.10
C LYS A 81 -7.97 5.64 21.74
N ALA A 82 -8.80 5.74 22.78
CA ALA A 82 -9.20 7.02 23.36
C ALA A 82 -8.06 7.69 24.15
N VAL A 83 -7.20 6.89 24.78
CA VAL A 83 -6.09 7.39 25.62
C VAL A 83 -4.71 7.16 25.02
N ARG A 84 -4.69 6.62 23.80
CA ARG A 84 -3.48 6.25 23.06
C ARG A 84 -2.41 7.35 23.05
N ARG A 85 -2.81 8.61 22.82
CA ARG A 85 -1.87 9.74 22.76
C ARG A 85 -1.24 10.07 24.13
N LEU A 86 -1.97 9.89 25.22
CA LEU A 86 -1.47 10.16 26.58
C LEU A 86 -0.50 9.05 27.02
N THR A 87 -0.85 7.78 26.77
CA THR A 87 0.05 6.66 27.08
C THR A 87 1.32 6.68 26.23
N GLU A 88 1.27 7.20 25.00
CA GLU A 88 2.48 7.49 24.20
C GLU A 88 3.41 8.52 24.83
N ARG A 89 2.86 9.60 25.39
CA ARG A 89 3.65 10.65 26.02
C ARG A 89 4.32 10.13 27.29
N LEU A 90 3.59 9.36 28.10
CA LEU A 90 4.13 8.69 29.28
C LEU A 90 5.31 7.77 28.94
N ASP A 91 5.17 6.95 27.90
CA ASP A 91 6.21 6.00 27.45
C ASP A 91 7.50 6.72 27.06
N ARG A 92 7.40 7.92 26.50
CA ARG A 92 8.56 8.71 26.07
C ARG A 92 9.29 9.41 27.19
N VAL A 93 8.56 10.04 28.11
CA VAL A 93 9.19 10.64 29.29
C VAL A 93 9.94 9.54 30.05
N LEU A 94 9.37 8.34 30.16
CA LEU A 94 10.10 7.19 30.75
C LEU A 94 11.35 6.79 29.94
N ALA A 95 11.30 6.82 28.60
CA ALA A 95 12.43 6.47 27.75
C ALA A 95 13.57 7.51 27.80
N GLU A 96 13.25 8.81 27.87
CA GLU A 96 14.22 9.91 28.05
C GLU A 96 15.02 9.76 29.35
N MET A 97 14.38 9.17 30.36
CA MET A 97 14.97 8.92 31.68
C MET A 97 15.74 7.60 31.77
N ALA A 98 15.69 6.77 30.72
CA ALA A 98 16.29 5.43 30.68
C ALA A 98 17.70 5.29 30.05
N PRO A 99 18.59 6.31 29.92
CA PRO A 99 19.96 6.03 29.47
C PRO A 99 20.73 5.06 30.39
N GLU A 100 20.37 5.00 31.68
CA GLU A 100 21.09 4.18 32.69
C GLU A 100 20.27 3.02 33.28
N THR A 101 18.95 3.03 33.12
CA THR A 101 18.09 1.99 33.66
C THR A 101 17.70 1.03 32.55
N HIS A 102 18.17 -0.22 32.60
CA HIS A 102 17.88 -1.32 31.68
C HIS A 102 16.39 -1.75 31.66
N LEU A 103 15.48 -0.79 31.62
CA LEU A 103 14.05 -1.00 31.67
C LEU A 103 13.54 -1.38 30.28
N PRO A 104 12.68 -2.40 30.17
CA PRO A 104 12.07 -2.75 28.89
C PRO A 104 11.16 -1.62 28.41
N LEU A 105 11.55 -0.99 27.31
CA LEU A 105 10.75 0.00 26.58
C LEU A 105 9.36 -0.57 26.30
N ALA A 106 8.30 0.23 26.47
CA ALA A 106 6.96 -0.29 26.24
C ALA A 106 6.79 -0.72 24.76
N PRO A 107 5.81 -1.60 24.46
CA PRO A 107 5.70 -2.24 23.15
C PRO A 107 5.68 -1.29 21.95
N ARG A 108 5.24 -0.04 22.14
CA ARG A 108 5.16 0.96 21.07
C ARG A 108 6.45 1.73 20.85
N HIS A 109 7.16 2.14 21.90
CA HIS A 109 8.52 2.66 21.72
C HIS A 109 9.41 1.60 21.06
N ALA A 110 9.28 0.33 21.45
CA ALA A 110 9.93 -0.78 20.76
C ALA A 110 9.49 -0.90 19.28
N GLU A 111 8.21 -0.68 18.95
CA GLU A 111 7.73 -0.67 17.57
C GLU A 111 8.30 0.52 16.75
N LEU A 112 8.33 1.72 17.33
CA LEU A 112 8.90 2.92 16.70
C LEU A 112 10.41 2.79 16.52
N CYS A 113 11.11 2.27 17.52
CA CYS A 113 12.53 1.94 17.46
C CYS A 113 12.81 0.94 16.34
N ARG A 114 12.04 -0.16 16.26
CA ARG A 114 12.15 -1.10 15.13
C ARG A 114 11.87 -0.43 13.79
N LYS A 115 10.90 0.49 13.70
CA LYS A 115 10.60 1.24 12.48
C LYS A 115 11.76 2.17 12.10
N TRP A 116 12.35 2.85 13.08
CA TRP A 116 13.52 3.72 12.94
C TRP A 116 14.73 2.94 12.41
N GLN A 117 15.07 1.83 13.08
CA GLN A 117 16.16 0.93 12.67
C GLN A 117 15.93 0.33 11.29
N ARG A 118 14.69 -0.05 10.94
CA ARG A 118 14.35 -0.55 9.59
C ARG A 118 14.56 0.51 8.51
N ASN A 119 14.47 1.79 8.84
CA ASN A 119 14.78 2.87 7.90
C ASN A 119 16.30 3.10 7.76
N GLY A 120 17.14 2.41 8.54
CA GLY A 120 18.58 2.58 8.55
C GLY A 120 19.06 3.88 9.19
N TRP A 121 18.23 4.50 10.03
CA TRP A 121 18.57 5.75 10.71
C TRP A 121 19.30 5.50 12.02
N ASP A 122 20.14 6.46 12.39
CA ASP A 122 20.99 6.38 13.60
C ASP A 122 20.13 6.29 14.87
N LEU A 123 20.31 5.21 15.63
CA LEU A 123 19.56 4.94 16.84
C LEU A 123 19.89 5.95 17.96
N GLU A 124 21.08 6.54 17.95
CA GLU A 124 21.44 7.57 18.93
C GLU A 124 20.50 8.78 18.81
N ILE A 125 20.17 9.20 17.58
CA ILE A 125 19.22 10.29 17.32
C ILE A 125 17.83 9.95 17.87
N PHE A 126 17.38 8.71 17.68
CA PHE A 126 16.08 8.26 18.18
C PHE A 126 15.99 8.32 19.70
N ASN A 127 17.05 7.90 20.39
CA ASN A 127 17.11 7.86 21.85
C ASN A 127 17.29 9.26 22.45
N ARG A 128 18.16 10.10 21.87
CA ARG A 128 18.47 11.44 22.38
C ARG A 128 17.42 12.49 22.04
N PHE A 129 16.70 12.34 20.92
CA PHE A 129 15.74 13.32 20.43
C PHE A 129 14.35 12.70 20.15
N PRO A 130 13.65 12.23 21.19
CA PRO A 130 12.38 11.50 21.04
C PRO A 130 11.25 12.34 20.46
N ASP A 131 11.22 13.66 20.73
CA ASP A 131 10.26 14.58 20.11
C ASP A 131 10.43 14.68 18.59
N PHE A 132 11.68 14.74 18.14
CA PHE A 132 12.03 14.74 16.72
C PHE A 132 11.67 13.40 16.07
N ALA A 133 12.03 12.29 16.72
CA ALA A 133 11.72 10.95 16.23
C ALA A 133 10.20 10.71 16.11
N ASN A 134 9.44 11.19 17.10
CA ASN A 134 7.98 11.17 17.07
C ASN A 134 7.42 11.99 15.92
N PHE A 135 7.90 13.23 15.76
CA PHE A 135 7.45 14.10 14.70
C PHE A 135 7.60 13.42 13.33
N LEU A 136 8.78 12.83 13.06
CA LEU A 136 9.04 12.12 11.81
C LEU A 136 8.18 10.85 11.64
N LEU A 137 8.03 10.03 12.68
CA LEU A 137 7.41 8.71 12.54
C LEU A 137 5.88 8.68 12.72
N VAL A 138 5.30 9.68 13.38
CA VAL A 138 3.90 9.67 13.86
C VAL A 138 3.12 10.91 13.45
N GLU A 139 3.69 12.10 13.62
CA GLU A 139 2.95 13.36 13.45
C GLU A 139 2.96 13.85 12.00
N SER A 140 4.05 13.61 11.30
CA SER A 140 4.27 14.08 9.93
C SER A 140 4.31 12.94 8.91
N PRO A 141 4.11 13.25 7.61
CA PRO A 141 4.38 12.28 6.54
C PRO A 141 5.89 12.05 6.31
N LEU A 142 6.76 12.91 6.86
CA LEU A 142 8.18 12.96 6.50
C LEU A 142 8.89 11.64 6.70
N GLY A 143 8.68 10.94 7.82
CA GLY A 143 9.40 9.70 8.04
C GLY A 143 9.05 8.59 7.04
N SER A 144 7.88 8.66 6.40
CA SER A 144 7.51 7.74 5.31
C SER A 144 8.12 8.16 3.97
N GLN A 145 8.29 9.46 3.74
CA GLN A 145 8.92 10.03 2.54
C GLN A 145 10.45 9.84 2.59
N MET A 146 11.10 10.21 3.70
CA MET A 146 12.54 10.05 3.92
C MET A 146 13.01 8.59 3.87
N LYS A 147 12.13 7.63 4.17
CA LYS A 147 12.45 6.20 4.07
C LYS A 147 12.94 5.84 2.66
N VAL A 148 12.35 6.46 1.63
CA VAL A 148 12.64 6.08 0.25
C VAL A 148 13.76 6.91 -0.39
N THR A 149 14.22 7.96 0.28
CA THR A 149 15.27 8.86 -0.20
C THR A 149 16.66 8.44 0.28
N ARG A 150 17.69 9.02 -0.33
CA ARG A 150 19.08 8.92 0.12
C ARG A 150 19.38 9.73 1.38
N ASP A 151 18.60 10.77 1.63
CA ASP A 151 18.75 11.65 2.78
C ASP A 151 18.30 10.99 4.08
N VAL A 152 19.01 11.30 5.17
CA VAL A 152 18.76 10.77 6.51
C VAL A 152 18.69 11.90 7.54
N PRO A 153 17.93 11.73 8.64
CA PRO A 153 18.03 12.65 9.77
C PRO A 153 19.45 12.67 10.31
N SER A 154 19.92 13.85 10.73
CA SER A 154 21.26 14.05 11.27
C SER A 154 21.26 15.05 12.41
N VAL A 155 22.35 15.12 13.16
CA VAL A 155 22.56 16.08 14.26
C VAL A 155 23.71 16.99 13.89
N ARG A 156 23.50 18.31 13.96
CA ARG A 156 24.56 19.32 13.86
C ARG A 156 24.48 20.21 15.09
N GLU A 157 25.64 20.51 15.68
CA GLU A 157 25.73 21.37 16.86
C GLU A 157 24.82 20.93 18.02
N GLY A 158 24.63 19.61 18.17
CA GLY A 158 23.78 19.02 19.21
C GLY A 158 22.27 19.09 18.95
N VAL A 159 21.83 19.59 17.79
CA VAL A 159 20.40 19.73 17.43
C VAL A 159 20.04 18.79 16.27
N PRO A 160 18.92 18.05 16.34
CA PRO A 160 18.49 17.18 15.25
C PRO A 160 17.88 18.01 14.11
N GLY A 161 18.09 17.56 12.87
CA GLY A 161 17.60 18.25 11.67
C GLY A 161 17.64 17.37 10.43
N PHE A 162 17.23 17.97 9.31
CA PHE A 162 17.22 17.34 7.98
C PHE A 162 17.33 18.40 6.89
N LEU A 163 17.55 17.98 5.65
CA LEU A 163 17.69 18.88 4.50
C LEU A 163 16.33 19.46 4.08
N VAL A 164 16.32 20.76 3.83
CA VAL A 164 15.21 21.53 3.26
C VAL A 164 15.78 22.38 2.13
N GLN A 165 15.40 22.09 0.89
CA GLN A 165 15.90 22.77 -0.32
C GLN A 165 17.44 22.76 -0.44
N GLY A 166 18.09 21.66 -0.02
CA GLY A 166 19.54 21.48 -0.04
C GLY A 166 20.28 22.05 1.17
N GLU A 167 19.61 22.83 2.01
CA GLU A 167 20.20 23.39 3.22
C GLU A 167 19.80 22.58 4.45
N TRP A 168 20.74 22.39 5.38
CA TRP A 168 20.43 21.73 6.64
C TRP A 168 19.59 22.67 7.51
N MET A 169 18.44 22.17 7.98
CA MET A 169 17.53 22.92 8.85
C MET A 169 17.36 22.18 10.18
N SER A 170 17.47 22.92 11.27
CA SER A 170 17.22 22.40 12.61
C SER A 170 15.73 22.10 12.81
N PHE A 171 15.41 21.16 13.70
CA PHE A 171 14.03 20.82 14.00
C PHE A 171 13.24 21.98 14.65
N SER A 172 13.92 22.86 15.39
CA SER A 172 13.31 24.09 15.94
C SER A 172 12.87 25.02 14.82
N ASP A 173 13.77 25.38 13.91
CA ASP A 173 13.49 26.33 12.82
C ASP A 173 12.44 25.75 11.86
N PHE A 174 12.48 24.43 11.64
CA PHE A 174 11.46 23.73 10.87
C PHE A 174 10.06 23.95 11.46
N LYS A 175 9.89 23.80 12.78
CA LYS A 175 8.58 23.99 13.45
C LYS A 175 8.12 25.45 13.41
N GLU A 176 9.03 26.40 13.29
CA GLU A 176 8.71 27.82 13.10
C GLU A 176 8.20 28.08 11.68
N ARG A 177 8.88 27.56 10.66
CA ARG A 177 8.58 27.81 9.24
C ARG A 177 7.44 26.97 8.66
N PHE A 178 7.21 25.77 9.17
CA PHE A 178 6.28 24.80 8.61
C PHE A 178 5.21 24.34 9.60
N GLU A 179 4.09 23.88 9.05
CA GLU A 179 3.03 23.22 9.80
C GLU A 179 2.58 21.93 9.10
N VAL A 180 1.96 21.03 9.87
CA VAL A 180 1.39 19.79 9.36
C VAL A 180 -0.12 19.92 9.29
N LEU A 181 -0.68 19.92 8.07
CA LEU A 181 -2.12 20.06 7.86
C LEU A 181 -2.72 18.82 7.21
N TYR A 182 -3.82 18.33 7.77
CA TYR A 182 -4.58 17.22 7.19
C TYR A 182 -5.50 17.75 6.08
N SER A 183 -5.38 17.19 4.88
CA SER A 183 -6.29 17.49 3.77
C SER A 183 -7.45 16.50 3.73
N PRO A 184 -8.72 16.93 3.94
CA PRO A 184 -9.88 16.05 3.82
C PRO A 184 -10.07 15.51 2.39
N ARG A 185 -9.64 16.28 1.38
CA ARG A 185 -9.71 15.90 -0.04
C ARG A 185 -8.87 14.66 -0.31
N TYR A 186 -7.59 14.69 0.06
CA TYR A 186 -6.63 13.62 -0.22
C TYR A 186 -6.50 12.59 0.91
N ARG A 187 -7.08 12.87 2.09
CA ARG A 187 -7.00 12.06 3.31
C ARG A 187 -5.57 11.78 3.78
N GLU A 188 -4.70 12.78 3.66
CA GLU A 188 -3.33 12.71 4.15
C GLU A 188 -2.87 14.02 4.78
N ASN A 189 -1.81 13.93 5.57
CA ASN A 189 -1.12 15.09 6.13
C ASN A 189 -0.11 15.63 5.11
N PHE A 190 -0.08 16.95 4.95
CA PHE A 190 0.93 17.66 4.18
C PHE A 190 1.81 18.50 5.10
N ILE A 191 3.06 18.69 4.69
CA ILE A 191 3.89 19.76 5.23
C ILE A 191 3.59 21.01 4.43
N MET A 192 3.19 22.09 5.10
CA MET A 192 2.88 23.37 4.46
C MET A 192 3.76 24.47 5.03
N SER A 193 4.28 25.34 4.17
CA SER A 193 4.97 26.54 4.64
C SER A 193 3.95 27.53 5.20
N LYS A 194 4.19 28.06 6.40
CA LYS A 194 3.31 29.07 7.01
C LYS A 194 3.32 30.40 6.25
N GLY A 195 4.43 30.72 5.58
CA GLY A 195 4.60 31.97 4.83
C GLY A 195 3.96 31.94 3.45
N THR A 196 4.17 30.85 2.69
CA THR A 196 3.71 30.77 1.29
C THR A 196 2.46 29.90 1.10
N SER A 197 2.09 29.10 2.09
CA SER A 197 1.07 28.05 1.97
C SER A 197 1.37 26.97 0.93
N ASP A 198 2.62 26.88 0.45
CA ASP A 198 3.01 25.80 -0.48
C ASP A 198 3.13 24.47 0.26
N VAL A 199 2.76 23.39 -0.43
CA VAL A 199 2.99 22.02 0.04
C VAL A 199 4.43 21.61 -0.25
N TYR A 200 5.10 21.08 0.76
CA TYR A 200 6.45 20.56 0.68
C TYR A 200 6.44 19.03 0.81
N THR A 201 7.30 18.39 0.01
CA THR A 201 7.48 16.93 0.00
C THR A 201 8.96 16.58 -0.07
N PHE A 202 9.35 15.55 0.65
CA PHE A 202 10.72 15.03 0.62
C PHE A 202 10.98 14.24 -0.67
N LEU A 203 11.99 14.61 -1.46
CA LEU A 203 12.32 14.01 -2.76
C LEU A 203 13.73 13.36 -2.75
N ASP A 204 13.99 12.37 -3.61
CA ASP A 204 15.27 11.64 -3.67
C ASP A 204 16.29 12.30 -4.62
N ASN A 205 16.45 13.61 -4.53
CA ASN A 205 17.35 14.39 -5.40
C ASN A 205 18.50 15.05 -4.61
N GLY A 206 18.63 14.75 -3.32
CA GLY A 206 19.67 15.31 -2.43
C GLY A 206 19.36 16.71 -1.92
N LEU A 207 18.19 17.27 -2.24
CA LEU A 207 17.72 18.57 -1.73
C LEU A 207 16.79 18.42 -0.51
N GLY A 208 16.43 17.19 -0.17
CA GLY A 208 15.53 16.88 0.91
C GLY A 208 14.10 17.39 0.70
N LEU A 209 13.62 18.21 1.62
CA LEU A 209 12.26 18.73 1.59
C LEU A 209 12.13 19.96 0.67
N GLU A 210 11.25 19.90 -0.33
CA GLU A 210 11.10 20.95 -1.35
C GLU A 210 9.65 21.28 -1.70
N PRO A 211 9.35 22.46 -2.27
CA PRO A 211 8.00 22.81 -2.74
C PRO A 211 7.54 21.83 -3.82
N PHE A 212 6.66 20.90 -3.46
CA PHE A 212 6.15 19.86 -4.33
C PHE A 212 4.84 19.31 -3.78
N HIS A 213 3.74 19.56 -4.50
CA HIS A 213 2.46 18.93 -4.23
C HIS A 213 2.34 17.61 -5.02
N PRO A 214 2.19 16.44 -4.37
CA PRO A 214 2.23 15.14 -5.04
C PRO A 214 1.09 14.89 -6.04
N TYR A 215 -0.04 15.58 -5.84
CA TYR A 215 -1.21 15.51 -6.74
C TYR A 215 -1.38 16.70 -7.68
N GLN A 216 -0.74 17.85 -7.44
CA GLN A 216 -1.03 19.10 -8.16
C GLN A 216 0.17 19.67 -8.91
N SER A 217 1.40 19.29 -8.55
CA SER A 217 2.59 19.78 -9.24
C SER A 217 2.53 19.41 -10.71
N PRO A 218 2.75 20.35 -11.64
CA PRO A 218 2.71 20.08 -13.07
C PRO A 218 3.72 19.00 -13.43
N GLN A 219 3.32 18.07 -14.31
CA GLN A 219 4.24 17.13 -14.90
C GLN A 219 4.96 17.73 -16.13
N PRO A 220 6.22 17.35 -16.39
CA PRO A 220 7.06 16.45 -15.58
C PRO A 220 7.92 17.24 -14.55
N LYS A 221 7.83 16.88 -13.26
CA LYS A 221 8.77 17.34 -12.22
C LYS A 221 9.55 16.14 -11.67
N SER A 222 10.87 16.29 -11.61
CA SER A 222 11.77 15.21 -11.19
C SER A 222 11.57 14.88 -9.71
N ILE A 223 11.54 13.59 -9.39
CA ILE A 223 11.39 13.06 -8.03
C ILE A 223 12.67 12.42 -7.49
N SER A 224 13.67 12.21 -8.36
CA SER A 224 14.97 11.66 -8.01
C SER A 224 16.02 12.03 -9.06
N THR A 225 17.29 12.00 -8.70
CA THR A 225 18.40 12.21 -9.66
C THR A 225 19.46 11.13 -9.49
N LEU A 226 19.78 10.43 -10.57
CA LEU A 226 20.83 9.41 -10.61
C LEU A 226 22.18 10.08 -10.90
N ASN A 227 23.25 9.55 -10.29
CA ASN A 227 24.60 9.86 -10.74
C ASN A 227 24.90 9.11 -12.05
N ASP A 228 26.03 9.43 -12.68
CA ASP A 228 26.41 8.84 -13.97
C ASP A 228 26.61 7.31 -13.92
N ALA A 229 27.13 6.78 -12.81
CA ALA A 229 27.37 5.35 -12.64
C ALA A 229 26.06 4.56 -12.51
N ASP A 230 25.13 5.09 -11.72
CA ASP A 230 23.79 4.55 -11.53
C ASP A 230 23.00 4.59 -12.84
N LEU A 231 23.06 5.72 -13.56
CA LEU A 231 22.41 5.87 -14.86
C LEU A 231 22.96 4.87 -15.89
N ALA A 232 24.28 4.72 -15.98
CA ALA A 232 24.91 3.76 -16.89
C ALA A 232 24.46 2.32 -16.59
N THR A 233 24.35 1.96 -15.31
CA THR A 233 23.86 0.65 -14.86
C THR A 233 22.42 0.42 -15.30
N VAL A 234 21.55 1.41 -15.09
CA VAL A 234 20.13 1.33 -15.48
C VAL A 234 19.97 1.25 -16.99
N GLN A 235 20.72 2.05 -17.76
CA GLN A 235 20.71 2.03 -19.23
C GLN A 235 21.20 0.69 -19.78
N ALA A 236 22.29 0.15 -19.24
CA ALA A 236 22.80 -1.16 -19.62
C ALA A 236 21.75 -2.25 -19.38
N LYS A 237 21.04 -2.21 -18.25
CA LYS A 237 19.95 -3.15 -17.95
C LYS A 237 18.76 -2.97 -18.89
N ALA A 238 18.39 -1.72 -19.21
CA ALA A 238 17.30 -1.40 -20.12
C ALA A 238 17.53 -1.89 -21.55
N ARG A 239 18.78 -1.83 -22.03
CA ARG A 239 19.20 -2.31 -23.36
C ARG A 239 19.10 -3.84 -23.54
N GLN A 240 18.97 -4.59 -22.43
CA GLN A 240 18.70 -6.03 -22.46
C GLN A 240 17.23 -6.35 -22.82
N PHE A 241 16.34 -5.35 -22.86
CA PHE A 241 14.97 -5.55 -23.27
C PHE A 241 14.89 -5.83 -24.77
N VAL A 242 14.30 -6.96 -25.15
CA VAL A 242 14.11 -7.34 -26.54
C VAL A 242 12.68 -7.01 -26.94
N ARG A 243 12.51 -6.13 -27.92
CA ARG A 243 11.19 -5.76 -28.44
C ARG A 243 10.67 -6.83 -29.40
N VAL A 244 9.34 -6.85 -29.58
CA VAL A 244 8.69 -7.74 -30.56
C VAL A 244 9.23 -7.43 -31.95
N GLY A 245 9.73 -8.46 -32.65
CA GLY A 245 10.38 -8.34 -33.95
C GLY A 245 11.90 -8.14 -33.89
N GLU A 246 12.49 -7.92 -32.70
CA GLU A 246 13.94 -7.77 -32.50
C GLU A 246 14.61 -9.07 -32.02
N GLU A 247 13.86 -10.17 -31.87
CA GLU A 247 14.34 -11.42 -31.27
C GLU A 247 15.45 -12.09 -32.10
N ARG A 248 15.42 -11.88 -33.41
CA ARG A 248 16.37 -12.49 -34.37
C ARG A 248 17.55 -11.60 -34.73
N LEU A 249 17.55 -10.34 -34.28
CA LEU A 249 18.65 -9.41 -34.58
C LEU A 249 19.96 -9.89 -33.96
N SER A 250 21.06 -9.67 -34.65
CA SER A 250 22.40 -9.91 -34.12
C SER A 250 22.71 -8.95 -32.97
N PRO A 251 23.70 -9.25 -32.11
CA PRO A 251 24.13 -8.33 -31.05
C PRO A 251 24.48 -6.93 -31.57
N GLU A 252 25.19 -6.84 -32.70
CA GLU A 252 25.61 -5.58 -33.34
C GLU A 252 24.40 -4.78 -33.87
N GLU A 253 23.43 -5.45 -34.49
CA GLU A 253 22.21 -4.80 -34.96
C GLU A 253 21.36 -4.26 -33.80
N ARG A 254 21.30 -5.01 -32.69
CA ARG A 254 20.62 -4.55 -31.47
C ARG A 254 21.33 -3.37 -30.84
N GLU A 255 22.66 -3.39 -30.79
CA GLU A 255 23.45 -2.26 -30.29
C GLU A 255 23.20 -1.00 -31.12
N LYS A 256 23.21 -1.12 -32.46
CA LYS A 256 22.89 -0.02 -33.37
C LYS A 256 21.48 0.54 -33.13
N ARG A 257 20.46 -0.31 -32.94
CA ARG A 257 19.09 0.16 -32.62
C ARG A 257 18.98 0.77 -31.23
N ASN A 258 19.80 0.33 -30.28
CA ASN A 258 19.83 0.86 -28.93
C ASN A 258 20.62 2.17 -28.80
N ALA A 259 21.44 2.52 -29.80
CA ALA A 259 22.25 3.74 -29.79
C ALA A 259 21.42 5.03 -29.68
N GLU A 260 20.20 5.04 -30.23
CA GLU A 260 19.29 6.20 -30.16
C GLU A 260 18.36 6.17 -28.93
N ARG A 261 18.44 5.12 -28.11
CA ARG A 261 17.54 4.87 -26.97
C ARG A 261 18.17 5.33 -25.65
N ASP A 262 18.28 6.64 -25.50
CA ASP A 262 18.94 7.27 -24.35
C ASP A 262 18.07 7.29 -23.07
N TYR A 263 16.76 7.13 -23.20
CA TYR A 263 15.82 7.18 -22.09
C TYR A 263 15.50 5.78 -21.58
N VAL A 264 15.12 5.67 -20.31
CA VAL A 264 14.66 4.41 -19.73
C VAL A 264 13.26 4.57 -19.17
N LEU A 265 12.32 3.77 -19.68
CA LEU A 265 11.04 3.54 -19.05
C LEU A 265 11.16 2.38 -18.08
N GLN A 266 10.83 2.62 -16.81
CA GLN A 266 10.70 1.57 -15.81
C GLN A 266 9.23 1.26 -15.60
N ILE A 267 8.85 -0.01 -15.69
CA ILE A 267 7.58 -0.50 -15.16
C ILE A 267 7.87 -1.06 -13.78
N VAL A 268 7.27 -0.47 -12.75
CA VAL A 268 7.50 -0.86 -11.36
C VAL A 268 6.23 -1.49 -10.81
N SER A 269 6.36 -2.67 -10.21
CA SER A 269 5.28 -3.34 -9.47
C SER A 269 5.79 -3.87 -8.13
N SER A 270 4.87 -4.09 -7.18
CA SER A 270 5.22 -4.54 -5.84
C SER A 270 4.48 -5.81 -5.44
N LYS A 271 5.13 -6.64 -4.63
CA LYS A 271 4.56 -7.85 -4.04
C LYS A 271 4.59 -7.72 -2.52
N VAL A 272 3.48 -8.02 -1.87
CA VAL A 272 3.37 -8.06 -0.40
C VAL A 272 3.26 -9.50 0.10
N ASP A 273 3.55 -9.70 1.38
CA ASP A 273 3.18 -10.94 2.06
C ASP A 273 1.66 -11.08 2.14
N GLY A 274 1.18 -12.29 1.88
CA GLY A 274 -0.24 -12.59 1.84
C GLY A 274 -0.49 -14.08 1.65
N GLY A 275 -1.76 -14.43 1.41
CA GLY A 275 -2.18 -15.82 1.29
C GLY A 275 -1.39 -16.58 0.22
N SER A 276 -1.18 -17.87 0.46
CA SER A 276 -0.40 -18.74 -0.43
C SER A 276 -1.19 -19.31 -1.61
N SER A 277 -2.51 -19.09 -1.66
CA SER A 277 -3.39 -19.60 -2.72
C SER A 277 -3.12 -18.96 -4.08
N ASN A 278 -3.51 -19.63 -5.16
CA ASN A 278 -3.40 -19.09 -6.53
C ASN A 278 -4.16 -17.77 -6.69
N PHE A 279 -5.33 -17.64 -6.06
CA PHE A 279 -6.09 -16.38 -6.01
C PHE A 279 -5.25 -15.28 -5.38
N SER A 280 -4.73 -15.52 -4.18
CA SER A 280 -3.97 -14.51 -3.45
C SER A 280 -2.71 -14.14 -4.22
N ARG A 281 -2.00 -15.10 -4.82
CA ARG A 281 -0.82 -14.82 -5.64
C ARG A 281 -1.12 -13.93 -6.84
N LEU A 282 -2.23 -14.16 -7.54
CA LEU A 282 -2.56 -13.45 -8.78
C LEU A 282 -3.25 -12.10 -8.54
N VAL A 283 -4.12 -12.02 -7.54
CA VAL A 283 -5.04 -10.88 -7.33
C VAL A 283 -4.62 -10.01 -6.14
N SER A 284 -4.18 -10.61 -5.04
CA SER A 284 -4.06 -9.91 -3.76
C SER A 284 -2.63 -9.54 -3.38
N ASN A 285 -1.66 -10.42 -3.64
CA ASN A 285 -0.28 -10.27 -3.22
C ASN A 285 0.47 -9.29 -4.14
N ARG A 286 0.08 -9.22 -5.41
CA ARG A 286 0.65 -8.32 -6.42
C ARG A 286 -0.12 -7.01 -6.42
N LYS A 287 0.60 -5.90 -6.30
CA LYS A 287 0.06 -4.55 -6.07
C LYS A 287 0.15 -3.68 -7.31
N HIS A 288 -0.53 -2.55 -7.21
CA HIS A 288 -0.68 -1.55 -8.27
C HIS A 288 0.67 -1.20 -8.91
N PRO A 289 0.82 -1.35 -10.24
CA PRO A 289 2.02 -0.94 -10.95
C PRO A 289 1.98 0.55 -11.34
N TRP A 290 3.15 1.10 -11.66
CA TRP A 290 3.32 2.45 -12.16
C TRP A 290 4.52 2.52 -13.11
N ILE A 291 4.73 3.66 -13.76
CA ILE A 291 5.88 3.88 -14.64
C ILE A 291 6.79 5.01 -14.15
N ARG A 292 8.06 4.92 -14.51
CA ARG A 292 9.02 6.02 -14.39
C ARG A 292 9.75 6.22 -15.71
N ILE A 293 10.15 7.45 -15.98
CA ILE A 293 11.05 7.79 -17.07
C ILE A 293 12.33 8.33 -16.47
N ILE A 294 13.46 7.81 -16.93
CA ILE A 294 14.80 8.25 -16.56
C ILE A 294 15.43 8.87 -17.80
N CYS A 295 15.88 10.11 -17.67
CA CYS A 295 16.50 10.85 -18.77
C CYS A 295 17.99 10.52 -18.90
N GLY A 296 18.44 10.18 -20.11
CA GLY A 296 19.86 9.93 -20.40
C GLY A 296 20.59 11.05 -21.12
N ARG A 297 19.96 12.22 -21.34
CA ARG A 297 20.54 13.34 -22.12
C ARG A 297 20.95 14.53 -21.25
N ASP A 298 21.99 15.22 -21.68
CA ASP A 298 22.81 16.15 -20.88
C ASP A 298 22.05 17.19 -20.03
N ASN A 299 21.02 17.86 -20.55
CA ASN A 299 20.32 18.91 -19.80
C ASN A 299 19.38 18.40 -18.68
N GLN A 300 19.05 17.10 -18.68
CA GLN A 300 18.19 16.46 -17.68
C GLN A 300 18.74 15.09 -17.27
N LYS A 301 20.03 14.86 -17.47
CA LYS A 301 20.66 13.56 -17.32
C LYS A 301 20.48 13.05 -15.90
N GLY A 302 20.06 11.79 -15.77
CA GLY A 302 19.80 11.14 -14.50
C GLY A 302 18.50 11.55 -13.82
N GLN A 303 17.75 12.55 -14.31
CA GLN A 303 16.48 12.94 -13.71
C GLN A 303 15.43 11.84 -13.89
N VAL A 304 14.70 11.58 -12.81
CA VAL A 304 13.68 10.53 -12.74
C VAL A 304 12.32 11.16 -12.55
N PHE A 305 11.42 10.86 -13.47
CA PHE A 305 10.04 11.33 -13.44
C PHE A 305 9.12 10.14 -13.22
N GLU A 306 8.29 10.20 -12.19
CA GLU A 306 7.30 9.15 -11.95
C GLU A 306 5.94 9.56 -12.49
N VAL A 307 5.29 8.62 -13.15
CA VAL A 307 3.95 8.78 -13.69
C VAL A 307 3.13 7.58 -13.23
N GLY A 308 2.22 7.83 -12.29
CA GLY A 308 1.33 6.83 -11.73
C GLY A 308 -0.12 7.22 -11.90
N TYR A 309 -0.99 6.21 -11.81
CA TYR A 309 -2.43 6.40 -11.73
C TYR A 309 -2.99 5.60 -10.57
N GLY A 310 -3.77 6.25 -9.72
CA GLY A 310 -4.31 5.64 -8.51
C GLY A 310 -5.69 6.14 -8.16
N TRP A 311 -6.21 5.63 -7.05
CA TRP A 311 -7.42 6.17 -6.43
C TRP A 311 -7.18 7.59 -5.92
N ASP A 312 -8.10 8.50 -6.19
CA ASP A 312 -8.15 9.79 -5.48
C ASP A 312 -8.52 9.54 -4.00
N LYS A 313 -9.48 8.62 -3.78
CA LYS A 313 -9.97 8.24 -2.45
C LYS A 313 -10.14 6.73 -2.32
N LYS A 314 -9.70 6.14 -1.21
CA LYS A 314 -9.94 4.70 -0.94
C LYS A 314 -11.45 4.40 -0.94
N ILE A 315 -11.92 3.68 -1.96
CA ILE A 315 -13.30 3.21 -2.07
C ILE A 315 -13.46 1.95 -1.24
N TYR A 316 -14.49 1.91 -0.39
CA TYR A 316 -14.78 0.78 0.49
C TYR A 316 -15.26 -0.45 -0.29
N LEU A 317 -15.92 -0.21 -1.41
CA LEU A 317 -16.30 -1.23 -2.39
C LEU A 317 -15.21 -1.27 -3.46
N PRO A 318 -14.49 -2.39 -3.64
CA PRO A 318 -13.35 -2.50 -4.57
C PRO A 318 -13.69 -2.09 -6.02
N SER A 319 -14.96 -1.97 -6.33
CA SER A 319 -15.46 -2.19 -7.65
C SER A 319 -16.35 -1.06 -8.16
N ALA A 320 -16.86 -0.19 -7.27
CA ALA A 320 -17.64 0.96 -7.70
C ALA A 320 -16.75 1.94 -8.48
N MET A 321 -17.27 2.53 -9.56
CA MET A 321 -16.55 3.56 -10.28
C MET A 321 -16.43 4.79 -9.39
N GLY A 322 -15.20 5.21 -9.12
CA GLY A 322 -14.90 6.42 -8.37
C GLY A 322 -13.93 7.33 -9.13
N ARG A 323 -13.46 8.38 -8.45
CA ARG A 323 -12.44 9.27 -9.01
C ARG A 323 -11.07 8.65 -8.85
N GLY A 324 -10.32 8.57 -9.94
CA GLY A 324 -8.88 8.38 -9.88
C GLY A 324 -8.15 9.70 -10.02
N ALA A 325 -6.84 9.64 -9.81
CA ALA A 325 -5.95 10.78 -9.94
C ALA A 325 -4.61 10.30 -10.51
N LEU A 326 -4.04 11.11 -11.40
CA LEU A 326 -2.64 10.96 -11.79
C LEU A 326 -1.75 11.40 -10.62
N ARG A 327 -0.74 10.59 -10.31
CA ARG A 327 0.15 10.76 -9.15
C ARG A 327 1.59 10.82 -9.63
N ALA A 328 2.39 11.70 -9.04
CA ALA A 328 3.84 11.71 -9.23
C ALA A 328 4.61 10.99 -8.10
N MET A 329 3.93 10.58 -7.01
CA MET A 329 4.51 9.67 -6.02
C MET A 329 3.53 8.56 -5.66
N ASP A 330 3.95 7.31 -5.83
CA ASP A 330 3.18 6.14 -5.45
C ASP A 330 3.25 5.91 -3.94
N VAL A 331 2.08 5.63 -3.37
CA VAL A 331 1.92 5.26 -1.95
C VAL A 331 2.63 3.94 -1.65
N TRP A 332 2.87 3.05 -2.62
CA TRP A 332 3.67 1.84 -2.42
C TRP A 332 5.18 2.08 -2.39
N ASN A 333 5.67 3.26 -2.79
CA ASN A 333 7.04 3.66 -2.42
C ASN A 333 7.12 3.78 -0.89
N ASN A 334 6.09 4.36 -0.27
CA ASN A 334 6.07 4.70 1.15
C ASN A 334 5.58 3.54 2.06
N GLN A 335 5.21 2.38 1.49
CA GLN A 335 4.83 1.18 2.24
C GLN A 335 5.91 0.10 2.15
N SER A 336 6.04 -0.73 3.20
CA SER A 336 6.91 -1.91 3.15
C SER A 336 6.30 -2.95 2.21
N CYS A 337 7.07 -3.41 1.22
CA CYS A 337 6.73 -4.55 0.38
C CYS A 337 7.77 -5.66 0.53
N LYS A 338 7.36 -6.90 0.26
CA LYS A 338 8.22 -8.08 0.30
C LYS A 338 9.22 -8.04 -0.85
N GLN A 339 8.77 -7.62 -2.01
CA GLN A 339 9.58 -7.57 -3.22
C GLN A 339 9.07 -6.47 -4.14
N ARG A 340 9.98 -5.80 -4.83
CA ARG A 340 9.65 -4.88 -5.93
C ARG A 340 10.25 -5.44 -7.22
N VAL A 341 9.47 -5.39 -8.29
CA VAL A 341 9.83 -5.90 -9.61
C VAL A 341 9.88 -4.72 -10.57
N VAL A 342 11.05 -4.50 -11.16
CA VAL A 342 11.33 -3.35 -12.02
C VAL A 342 11.76 -3.85 -13.38
N THR A 343 10.96 -3.60 -14.41
CA THR A 343 11.32 -3.89 -15.81
C THR A 343 11.83 -2.62 -16.47
N ASN A 344 13.05 -2.65 -16.98
CA ASN A 344 13.70 -1.50 -17.61
C ASN A 344 13.59 -1.61 -19.13
N ILE A 345 13.17 -0.54 -19.81
CA ILE A 345 12.98 -0.54 -21.26
C ILE A 345 13.63 0.71 -21.84
N ALA A 346 14.56 0.51 -22.79
CA ALA A 346 15.22 1.63 -23.46
C ALA A 346 14.27 2.28 -24.49
N LEU A 347 14.15 3.60 -24.41
CA LEU A 347 13.29 4.43 -25.27
C LEU A 347 14.09 5.53 -25.96
N THR A 348 13.65 5.88 -27.16
CA THR A 348 14.05 7.09 -27.87
C THR A 348 13.36 8.33 -27.31
N GLN A 349 13.87 9.52 -27.65
CA GLN A 349 13.23 10.78 -27.27
C GLN A 349 11.81 10.91 -27.83
N ALA A 350 11.58 10.47 -29.08
CA ALA A 350 10.27 10.57 -29.73
C ALA A 350 9.21 9.76 -28.97
N GLU A 351 9.54 8.52 -28.57
CA GLU A 351 8.64 7.68 -27.78
C GLU A 351 8.29 8.30 -26.42
N VAL A 352 9.27 8.93 -25.77
CA VAL A 352 9.05 9.63 -24.50
C VAL A 352 8.11 10.82 -24.67
N GLN A 353 8.21 11.57 -25.78
CA GLN A 353 7.30 12.67 -26.09
C GLN A 353 5.88 12.18 -26.38
N GLU A 354 5.73 11.08 -27.13
CA GLU A 354 4.43 10.44 -27.39
C GLU A 354 3.75 9.95 -26.11
N LEU A 355 4.51 9.53 -25.10
CA LEU A 355 3.99 9.20 -23.78
C LEU A 355 3.62 10.45 -22.97
N TYR A 356 4.51 11.45 -22.87
CA TYR A 356 4.31 12.59 -21.98
C TYR A 356 3.18 13.52 -22.42
N LYS A 357 3.03 13.74 -23.73
CA LYS A 357 2.03 14.67 -24.28
C LYS A 357 0.60 14.35 -23.83
N PRO A 358 0.07 13.13 -24.01
CA PRO A 358 -1.28 12.79 -23.56
C PRO A 358 -1.38 12.70 -22.03
N VAL A 359 -0.37 12.15 -21.33
CA VAL A 359 -0.35 12.06 -19.86
C VAL A 359 -0.44 13.45 -19.21
N SER A 360 0.43 14.37 -19.64
CA SER A 360 0.48 15.74 -19.11
C SER A 360 -0.82 16.49 -19.40
N LYS A 361 -1.44 16.20 -20.56
CA LYS A 361 -2.73 16.77 -20.91
C LYS A 361 -3.86 16.24 -20.03
N PHE A 362 -3.91 14.93 -19.76
CA PHE A 362 -4.86 14.36 -18.80
C PHE A 362 -4.68 14.97 -17.42
N HIS A 363 -3.44 15.09 -16.94
CA HIS A 363 -3.10 15.70 -15.66
C HIS A 363 -3.57 17.16 -15.58
N LYS A 364 -3.27 17.95 -16.61
CA LYS A 364 -3.73 19.35 -16.72
C LYS A 364 -5.25 19.46 -16.72
N GLN A 365 -5.95 18.61 -17.47
CA GLN A 365 -7.42 18.62 -17.55
C GLN A 365 -8.07 18.21 -16.22
N ASP A 366 -7.51 17.22 -15.52
CA ASP A 366 -8.00 16.77 -14.22
C ASP A 366 -7.81 17.86 -13.16
N ILE A 367 -6.62 18.46 -13.08
CA ILE A 367 -6.28 19.44 -12.03
C ILE A 367 -6.85 20.83 -12.30
N GLN A 368 -6.68 21.34 -13.53
CA GLN A 368 -7.04 22.73 -13.85
C GLN A 368 -8.50 22.87 -14.28
N LEU A 369 -9.06 21.85 -14.95
CA LEU A 369 -10.43 21.91 -15.48
C LEU A 369 -11.41 21.04 -14.69
N GLY A 370 -10.95 20.32 -13.64
CA GLY A 370 -11.80 19.48 -12.80
C GLY A 370 -12.43 18.30 -13.54
N ARG A 371 -11.82 17.85 -14.65
CA ARG A 371 -12.34 16.73 -15.46
C ARG A 371 -11.88 15.40 -14.89
N ASP A 372 -12.70 14.85 -13.99
CA ASP A 372 -12.41 13.60 -13.28
C ASP A 372 -12.09 12.42 -14.23
N ILE A 373 -10.94 11.77 -14.02
CA ILE A 373 -10.63 10.47 -14.64
C ILE A 373 -11.26 9.36 -13.79
N GLY A 374 -11.96 8.43 -14.45
CA GLY A 374 -12.65 7.35 -13.74
C GLY A 374 -11.68 6.32 -13.21
N PHE A 375 -11.93 5.73 -12.04
CA PHE A 375 -11.22 4.54 -11.60
C PHE A 375 -12.20 3.39 -11.36
N SER A 376 -11.86 2.23 -11.92
CA SER A 376 -12.50 0.93 -11.67
C SER A 376 -11.43 -0.16 -11.58
N LEU A 377 -11.44 -0.98 -10.52
CA LEU A 377 -10.49 -2.11 -10.41
C LEU A 377 -10.59 -3.10 -11.56
N ALA A 378 -11.71 -3.20 -12.29
CA ALA A 378 -11.82 -4.11 -13.43
C ALA A 378 -11.35 -3.48 -14.75
N HIS A 379 -11.73 -2.22 -14.99
CA HIS A 379 -11.66 -1.61 -16.32
C HIS A 379 -10.74 -0.41 -16.45
N GLN A 380 -10.43 0.28 -15.35
CA GLN A 380 -9.71 1.56 -15.39
C GLN A 380 -8.93 1.74 -14.10
N ASN A 381 -7.79 1.06 -14.03
CA ASN A 381 -6.93 1.03 -12.85
C ASN A 381 -5.48 1.32 -13.25
N CYS A 382 -4.57 1.29 -12.29
CA CYS A 382 -3.13 1.41 -12.48
C CYS A 382 -2.54 0.48 -13.56
N SER A 383 -3.00 -0.77 -13.68
CA SER A 383 -2.53 -1.70 -14.71
C SER A 383 -3.01 -1.28 -16.10
N VAL A 384 -4.26 -0.82 -16.20
CA VAL A 384 -4.80 -0.25 -17.45
C VAL A 384 -3.98 0.97 -17.86
N PHE A 385 -3.66 1.84 -16.91
CA PHE A 385 -2.81 3.00 -17.14
C PHE A 385 -1.43 2.59 -17.67
N VAL A 386 -0.75 1.64 -17.03
CA VAL A 386 0.55 1.13 -17.51
C VAL A 386 0.42 0.59 -18.93
N ARG A 387 -0.61 -0.22 -19.21
CA ARG A 387 -0.84 -0.75 -20.55
C ARG A 387 -1.04 0.34 -21.59
N TRP A 388 -1.89 1.32 -21.29
CA TRP A 388 -2.16 2.43 -22.18
C TRP A 388 -0.91 3.29 -22.40
N ALA A 389 -0.25 3.74 -21.32
CA ALA A 389 0.90 4.63 -21.39
C ALA A 389 2.11 4.00 -22.09
N VAL A 390 2.41 2.73 -21.80
CA VAL A 390 3.48 1.99 -22.48
C VAL A 390 3.09 1.64 -23.92
N GLY A 391 1.79 1.44 -24.20
CA GLY A 391 1.27 1.27 -25.55
C GLY A 391 1.52 2.47 -26.47
N LEU A 392 1.54 3.69 -25.93
CA LEU A 392 1.87 4.91 -26.68
C LEU A 392 3.31 4.90 -27.24
N THR A 393 4.22 4.15 -26.61
CA THR A 393 5.61 3.99 -27.09
C THR A 393 5.74 2.81 -28.07
N GLY A 394 4.63 2.26 -28.56
CA GLY A 394 4.61 1.10 -29.45
C GLY A 394 4.95 -0.24 -28.76
N ILE A 395 5.02 -0.27 -27.42
CA ILE A 395 5.33 -1.49 -26.67
C ILE A 395 4.05 -2.08 -26.07
N ALA A 396 3.73 -3.31 -26.47
CA ALA A 396 2.57 -4.02 -25.94
C ALA A 396 2.88 -4.72 -24.61
N VAL A 397 2.15 -4.38 -23.55
CA VAL A 397 2.24 -5.06 -22.25
C VAL A 397 0.90 -5.70 -21.86
N PRO A 398 0.88 -6.98 -21.46
CA PRO A 398 -0.35 -7.66 -21.11
C PRO A 398 -0.77 -7.35 -19.68
N THR A 399 -2.01 -6.93 -19.51
CA THR A 399 -2.63 -6.72 -18.19
C THR A 399 -3.97 -7.42 -18.05
N GLU A 400 -4.52 -7.88 -19.17
CA GLU A 400 -5.86 -8.47 -19.25
C GLU A 400 -5.86 -9.98 -19.05
N ILE A 401 -6.93 -10.46 -18.42
CA ILE A 401 -7.28 -11.87 -18.38
C ILE A 401 -8.80 -12.00 -18.49
N THR A 402 -9.28 -12.97 -19.28
CA THR A 402 -10.72 -13.24 -19.33
C THR A 402 -11.20 -13.83 -18.00
N ALA A 403 -12.48 -13.66 -17.66
CA ALA A 403 -13.04 -14.25 -16.45
C ALA A 403 -12.88 -15.79 -16.42
N VAL A 404 -13.00 -16.43 -17.59
CA VAL A 404 -12.82 -17.89 -17.77
C VAL A 404 -11.39 -18.31 -17.44
N GLU A 405 -10.40 -17.61 -17.99
CA GLU A 405 -8.99 -17.90 -17.73
C GLU A 405 -8.62 -17.59 -16.28
N LEU A 406 -9.17 -16.52 -15.71
CA LEU A 406 -8.96 -16.16 -14.31
C LEU A 406 -9.44 -17.29 -13.39
N LEU A 407 -10.65 -17.81 -13.63
CA LEU A 407 -11.17 -18.98 -12.93
C LEU A 407 -10.25 -20.19 -13.09
N ALA A 408 -9.82 -20.50 -14.31
CA ALA A 408 -8.95 -21.63 -14.57
C ALA A 408 -7.61 -21.55 -13.83
N ARG A 409 -7.01 -20.35 -13.76
CA ARG A 409 -5.74 -20.11 -13.07
C ARG A 409 -5.88 -20.16 -11.56
N VAL A 410 -6.97 -19.60 -11.03
CA VAL A 410 -7.24 -19.56 -9.59
C VAL A 410 -7.70 -20.91 -9.05
N ALA A 411 -8.39 -21.71 -9.88
CA ALA A 411 -8.88 -23.03 -9.49
C ALA A 411 -7.74 -23.90 -8.93
N PRO A 412 -7.96 -24.57 -7.78
CA PRO A 412 -7.03 -25.55 -7.25
C PRO A 412 -6.66 -26.62 -8.28
N ASN A 413 -5.44 -27.14 -8.23
CA ASN A 413 -4.93 -28.13 -9.20
C ASN A 413 -5.83 -29.38 -9.31
N TRP A 414 -6.46 -29.80 -8.21
CA TRP A 414 -7.38 -30.93 -8.18
C TRP A 414 -8.68 -30.64 -8.96
N ILE A 415 -9.14 -29.39 -9.04
CA ILE A 415 -10.29 -28.99 -9.87
C ILE A 415 -9.94 -29.02 -11.37
N ARG A 416 -8.70 -28.66 -11.74
CA ARG A 416 -8.23 -28.76 -13.13
C ARG A 416 -8.22 -30.21 -13.63
N GLY A 417 -7.92 -31.18 -12.76
CA GLY A 417 -8.01 -32.62 -13.05
C GLY A 417 -9.43 -33.19 -13.02
N ILE A 418 -10.35 -32.56 -12.27
CA ILE A 418 -11.74 -33.02 -12.19
C ILE A 418 -12.55 -32.70 -13.45
N GLY A 419 -12.18 -31.72 -14.28
CA GLY A 419 -12.90 -31.49 -15.55
C GLY A 419 -12.90 -32.72 -16.48
N SER A 420 -11.79 -33.45 -16.55
CA SER A 420 -11.68 -34.71 -17.30
C SER A 420 -12.23 -35.90 -16.51
N ALA A 421 -11.98 -35.97 -15.19
CA ALA A 421 -12.46 -37.07 -14.35
C ALA A 421 -13.98 -37.02 -14.10
N TYR A 422 -14.60 -35.85 -13.99
CA TYR A 422 -16.06 -35.67 -13.84
C TYR A 422 -16.78 -35.96 -15.16
N SER A 423 -16.22 -35.58 -16.30
CA SER A 423 -16.80 -35.94 -17.60
C SER A 423 -16.62 -37.42 -17.94
N ALA A 424 -15.53 -38.06 -17.50
CA ALA A 424 -15.33 -39.50 -17.58
C ALA A 424 -16.19 -40.28 -16.57
N ALA A 425 -16.26 -39.84 -15.32
CA ALA A 425 -17.08 -40.43 -14.26
C ALA A 425 -18.56 -40.24 -14.51
N ARG A 426 -19.03 -39.08 -15.00
CA ARG A 426 -20.43 -38.88 -15.42
C ARG A 426 -20.80 -39.82 -16.58
N ARG A 427 -19.91 -40.02 -17.56
CA ARG A 427 -20.13 -40.99 -18.65
C ARG A 427 -20.05 -42.44 -18.17
N GLY A 428 -19.19 -42.74 -17.20
CA GLY A 428 -19.08 -44.05 -16.55
C GLY A 428 -20.28 -44.37 -15.65
N ILE A 429 -20.77 -43.39 -14.88
CA ILE A 429 -21.92 -43.49 -13.97
C ILE A 429 -23.22 -43.55 -14.77
N ILE A 430 -23.38 -42.79 -15.86
CA ILE A 430 -24.58 -42.91 -16.71
C ILE A 430 -24.61 -44.29 -17.38
N ARG A 431 -23.49 -44.79 -17.92
CA ARG A 431 -23.43 -46.14 -18.51
C ARG A 431 -23.53 -47.27 -17.47
N ALA A 432 -23.00 -47.09 -16.26
CA ALA A 432 -23.09 -48.06 -15.18
C ALA A 432 -24.47 -48.04 -14.51
N ALA A 433 -25.10 -46.87 -14.35
CA ALA A 433 -26.46 -46.74 -13.85
C ALA A 433 -27.47 -47.32 -14.85
N ASP A 434 -27.33 -47.04 -16.15
CA ASP A 434 -28.18 -47.64 -17.19
C ASP A 434 -28.02 -49.17 -17.27
N ARG A 435 -26.81 -49.72 -17.02
CA ARG A 435 -26.58 -51.17 -16.99
C ARG A 435 -26.93 -51.86 -15.66
N MET A 436 -26.74 -51.21 -14.51
CA MET A 436 -26.94 -51.82 -13.19
C MET A 436 -28.33 -51.63 -12.62
N THR A 437 -29.16 -50.71 -13.13
CA THR A 437 -30.46 -50.40 -12.49
C THR A 437 -31.68 -51.00 -13.18
N PHE A 438 -31.52 -51.69 -14.32
CA PHE A 438 -32.65 -52.33 -14.99
C PHE A 438 -33.09 -53.66 -14.29
N TRP A 439 -32.21 -54.32 -13.52
CA TRP A 439 -32.51 -55.64 -12.90
C TRP A 439 -32.12 -55.83 -11.42
N ALA A 440 -31.68 -54.80 -10.67
CA ALA A 440 -31.13 -54.99 -9.32
C ALA A 440 -32.16 -54.84 -8.16
N PRO A 441 -32.20 -55.75 -7.16
CA PRO A 441 -33.04 -55.66 -5.96
C PRO A 441 -32.73 -54.48 -5.03
N LYS A 442 -33.73 -54.03 -4.26
CA LYS A 442 -33.73 -52.79 -3.45
C LYS A 442 -32.56 -52.61 -2.46
N TRP A 443 -31.93 -53.68 -1.99
CA TRP A 443 -30.83 -53.61 -1.03
C TRP A 443 -29.48 -53.22 -1.68
N VAL A 444 -29.27 -53.53 -2.96
CA VAL A 444 -28.11 -53.09 -3.75
C VAL A 444 -28.17 -51.58 -4.05
N ARG A 445 -29.39 -51.04 -4.25
CA ARG A 445 -29.63 -49.58 -4.37
C ARG A 445 -29.21 -48.82 -3.11
N ARG A 446 -29.20 -49.46 -1.94
CA ARG A 446 -28.80 -48.85 -0.66
C ARG A 446 -27.28 -48.68 -0.51
N ILE A 447 -26.49 -49.55 -1.14
CA ILE A 447 -25.03 -49.44 -1.16
C ILE A 447 -24.57 -48.30 -2.09
N GLY A 448 -25.26 -48.12 -3.24
CA GLY A 448 -25.03 -46.99 -4.13
C GLY A 448 -25.35 -45.61 -3.53
N ALA A 449 -26.27 -45.56 -2.55
CA ALA A 449 -26.61 -44.32 -1.84
C ALA A 449 -25.45 -43.78 -0.96
N ASN A 450 -24.59 -44.66 -0.42
CA ASN A 450 -23.43 -44.23 0.37
C ASN A 450 -22.31 -43.67 -0.52
N THR A 451 -22.13 -44.21 -1.73
CA THR A 451 -21.19 -43.67 -2.72
C THR A 451 -21.70 -42.36 -3.30
N ALA A 452 -23.02 -42.22 -3.49
CA ALA A 452 -23.67 -40.98 -3.87
C ALA A 452 -23.54 -39.90 -2.79
N GLY A 453 -23.71 -40.24 -1.50
CA GLY A 453 -23.55 -39.28 -0.39
C GLY A 453 -22.11 -38.77 -0.21
N TRP A 454 -21.09 -39.60 -0.48
CA TRP A 454 -19.70 -39.15 -0.50
C TRP A 454 -19.39 -38.26 -1.72
N LEU A 455 -19.93 -38.61 -2.89
CA LEU A 455 -19.85 -37.78 -4.10
C LEU A 455 -20.62 -36.46 -3.95
N GLU A 456 -21.75 -36.45 -3.26
CA GLU A 456 -22.59 -35.28 -2.98
C GLU A 456 -21.93 -34.37 -1.94
N SER A 457 -21.31 -34.93 -0.90
CA SER A 457 -20.50 -34.17 0.08
C SER A 457 -19.27 -33.54 -0.58
N THR A 458 -18.60 -34.26 -1.47
CA THR A 458 -17.45 -33.75 -2.23
C THR A 458 -17.92 -32.72 -3.26
N ALA A 459 -19.03 -32.96 -3.94
CA ALA A 459 -19.66 -32.03 -4.88
C ALA A 459 -20.20 -30.78 -4.17
N HIS A 460 -20.69 -30.85 -2.94
CA HIS A 460 -21.09 -29.70 -2.14
C HIS A 460 -19.90 -28.90 -1.62
N LYS A 461 -18.79 -29.55 -1.26
CA LYS A 461 -17.52 -28.84 -0.95
C LYS A 461 -16.94 -28.16 -2.19
N ILE A 462 -16.98 -28.84 -3.33
CA ILE A 462 -16.61 -28.30 -4.66
C ILE A 462 -17.53 -27.13 -5.03
N ALA A 463 -18.84 -27.32 -4.98
CA ALA A 463 -19.84 -26.32 -5.30
C ALA A 463 -19.80 -25.14 -4.31
N GLY A 464 -19.48 -25.36 -3.04
CA GLY A 464 -19.26 -24.30 -2.06
C GLY A 464 -18.01 -23.46 -2.36
N LEU A 465 -16.93 -24.09 -2.82
CA LEU A 465 -15.72 -23.41 -3.30
C LEU A 465 -15.96 -22.68 -4.63
N TRP A 466 -16.71 -23.27 -5.56
CA TRP A 466 -17.13 -22.62 -6.81
C TRP A 466 -18.15 -21.52 -6.58
N ALA A 467 -19.04 -21.66 -5.59
CA ALA A 467 -19.97 -20.62 -5.17
C ALA A 467 -19.23 -19.47 -4.49
N ALA A 468 -18.21 -19.75 -3.67
CA ALA A 468 -17.38 -18.70 -3.07
C ALA A 468 -16.48 -17.99 -4.10
N ALA A 469 -15.85 -18.73 -5.02
CA ALA A 469 -15.09 -18.16 -6.13
C ALA A 469 -16.00 -17.40 -7.11
N GLY A 470 -17.17 -17.96 -7.40
CA GLY A 470 -18.23 -17.37 -8.22
C GLY A 470 -18.92 -16.17 -7.55
N LEU A 471 -19.01 -16.13 -6.22
CA LEU A 471 -19.47 -14.97 -5.45
C LEU A 471 -18.38 -13.91 -5.37
N ALA A 472 -17.10 -14.28 -5.29
CA ALA A 472 -15.98 -13.33 -5.36
C ALA A 472 -15.85 -12.71 -6.76
N LEU A 473 -15.99 -13.52 -7.81
CA LEU A 473 -16.03 -13.06 -9.20
C LEU A 473 -17.33 -12.33 -9.52
N GLY A 474 -18.46 -12.80 -9.01
CA GLY A 474 -19.73 -12.09 -9.04
C GLY A 474 -19.59 -10.73 -8.39
N ARG A 475 -18.98 -10.63 -7.20
CA ARG A 475 -18.66 -9.33 -6.56
C ARG A 475 -17.66 -8.49 -7.36
N LEU A 476 -16.73 -9.08 -8.10
CA LEU A 476 -15.83 -8.36 -9.03
C LEU A 476 -16.57 -7.84 -10.29
N VAL A 477 -17.53 -8.60 -10.83
CA VAL A 477 -18.34 -8.25 -12.02
C VAL A 477 -19.47 -7.27 -11.66
N PHE A 478 -20.30 -7.61 -10.66
CA PHE A 478 -21.39 -6.77 -10.15
C PHE A 478 -20.89 -5.57 -9.38
N GLY A 479 -19.66 -5.62 -8.92
CA GLY A 479 -19.08 -4.52 -8.22
C GLY A 479 -18.87 -3.27 -9.08
N GLY A 480 -18.63 -3.44 -10.38
CA GLY A 480 -18.57 -2.36 -11.38
C GLY A 480 -19.89 -1.61 -11.54
N ALA A 481 -21.00 -2.24 -11.16
CA ALA A 481 -22.37 -1.83 -11.48
C ALA A 481 -22.80 -0.50 -10.82
N PHE A 482 -22.00 0.08 -9.93
CA PHE A 482 -22.36 1.28 -9.18
C PHE A 482 -21.26 2.35 -9.32
N GLY A 483 -21.65 3.63 -9.43
CA GLY A 483 -20.72 4.76 -9.55
C GLY A 483 -21.14 5.77 -10.62
N SER A 484 -20.44 6.90 -10.66
CA SER A 484 -20.66 7.96 -11.66
C SER A 484 -19.86 7.67 -12.93
N PRO A 485 -20.40 7.93 -14.14
CA PRO A 485 -19.62 7.89 -15.37
C PRO A 485 -18.41 8.80 -15.26
N ALA A 486 -17.29 8.35 -15.81
CA ALA A 486 -16.07 9.12 -15.83
C ALA A 486 -15.22 8.70 -17.03
N ARG A 487 -14.22 9.52 -17.33
CA ARG A 487 -13.45 9.40 -18.56
C ARG A 487 -12.51 8.20 -18.55
N ALA A 488 -12.41 7.51 -19.69
CA ALA A 488 -11.47 6.41 -19.92
C ALA A 488 -10.08 6.91 -20.34
N PHE A 489 -9.07 6.03 -20.29
CA PHE A 489 -7.80 6.29 -20.96
C PHE A 489 -7.99 6.07 -22.46
N GLY A 490 -7.63 7.07 -23.26
CA GLY A 490 -7.89 7.11 -24.70
C GLY A 490 -7.32 8.39 -25.28
N ASP A 491 -7.91 8.91 -26.36
CA ASP A 491 -7.53 10.22 -26.87
C ASP A 491 -7.90 11.31 -25.84
N PRO A 492 -6.95 12.14 -25.38
CA PRO A 492 -7.22 13.23 -24.46
C PRO A 492 -8.07 14.38 -25.09
N GLN A 493 -8.42 14.36 -26.37
CA GLN A 493 -9.47 15.20 -26.99
C GLN A 493 -10.86 14.55 -26.97
N GLU A 494 -10.94 13.23 -26.96
CA GLU A 494 -12.22 12.52 -26.97
C GLU A 494 -12.75 12.34 -25.54
N ASP A 495 -14.01 12.70 -25.33
CA ASP A 495 -14.71 12.46 -24.07
C ASP A 495 -15.31 11.04 -24.09
N GLU A 496 -14.48 10.03 -24.33
CA GLU A 496 -14.90 8.65 -24.20
C GLU A 496 -15.19 8.36 -22.72
N MET A 497 -16.49 8.23 -22.43
CA MET A 497 -17.00 7.97 -21.09
C MET A 497 -17.15 6.46 -20.89
N MET A 498 -16.56 5.95 -19.81
CA MET A 498 -16.97 4.63 -19.33
C MET A 498 -18.30 4.74 -18.60
N SER A 499 -19.22 3.88 -19.00
CA SER A 499 -20.45 3.63 -18.25
C SER A 499 -20.23 2.48 -17.26
N PRO A 500 -20.81 2.55 -16.04
CA PRO A 500 -20.83 1.40 -15.15
C PRO A 500 -21.53 0.21 -15.85
N PRO A 501 -21.07 -1.04 -15.67
CA PRO A 501 -21.67 -2.24 -16.25
C PRO A 501 -23.17 -2.42 -15.99
N SER A 502 -23.75 -1.79 -14.95
CA SER A 502 -25.20 -1.77 -14.72
C SER A 502 -26.00 -1.12 -15.83
N LYS A 503 -25.43 -0.13 -16.51
CA LYS A 503 -26.10 0.56 -17.63
C LYS A 503 -26.05 -0.27 -18.93
N ASN A 504 -25.26 -1.34 -18.97
CA ASN A 504 -25.18 -2.26 -20.11
C ASN A 504 -25.04 -3.72 -19.66
N LEU A 505 -26.07 -4.20 -18.96
CA LEU A 505 -26.13 -5.55 -18.38
C LEU A 505 -25.89 -6.66 -19.41
N LYS A 506 -26.29 -6.47 -20.68
CA LYS A 506 -26.06 -7.47 -21.75
C LYS A 506 -24.57 -7.70 -22.04
N LYS A 507 -23.75 -6.64 -22.08
CA LYS A 507 -22.28 -6.77 -22.21
C LYS A 507 -21.66 -7.32 -20.92
N ALA A 508 -22.17 -6.93 -19.75
CA ALA A 508 -21.70 -7.45 -18.46
C ALA A 508 -22.02 -8.94 -18.25
N TRP A 509 -23.09 -9.46 -18.86
CA TRP A 509 -23.49 -10.87 -18.77
C TRP A 509 -22.73 -11.82 -19.69
N ASN A 510 -21.99 -11.29 -20.66
CA ASN A 510 -21.10 -12.13 -21.46
C ASN A 510 -19.80 -12.44 -20.69
N TRP A 511 -19.94 -13.29 -19.68
CA TRP A 511 -18.86 -13.64 -18.75
C TRP A 511 -17.65 -14.26 -19.48
N ARG A 512 -17.86 -14.89 -20.64
CA ARG A 512 -16.78 -15.52 -21.41
C ARG A 512 -15.82 -14.50 -21.99
N ASP A 513 -16.33 -13.38 -22.47
CA ASP A 513 -15.54 -12.34 -23.13
C ASP A 513 -15.19 -11.18 -22.18
N TYR A 514 -15.70 -11.21 -20.95
CA TYR A 514 -15.40 -10.20 -19.95
C TYR A 514 -13.94 -10.28 -19.49
N ARG A 515 -13.22 -9.16 -19.60
CA ARG A 515 -11.80 -9.05 -19.25
C ARG A 515 -11.58 -8.24 -17.98
N PHE A 516 -10.66 -8.70 -17.15
CA PHE A 516 -10.16 -8.00 -15.97
C PHE A 516 -8.74 -7.53 -16.22
N ASN A 517 -8.41 -6.33 -15.75
CA ASN A 517 -7.03 -5.85 -15.71
C ASN A 517 -6.42 -6.11 -14.34
N LEU A 518 -5.41 -6.99 -14.27
CA LEU A 518 -4.81 -7.40 -13.00
C LEU A 518 -3.31 -7.11 -12.98
N PRO A 519 -2.77 -6.54 -11.88
CA PRO A 519 -1.32 -6.44 -11.66
C PRO A 519 -0.60 -7.79 -11.77
N GLY A 520 -1.30 -8.88 -11.43
CA GLY A 520 -0.78 -10.22 -11.54
C GLY A 520 -0.35 -10.61 -12.95
N ILE A 521 -1.12 -10.24 -13.97
CA ILE A 521 -0.79 -10.59 -15.36
C ILE A 521 0.42 -9.80 -15.84
N LEU A 522 0.47 -8.51 -15.51
CA LEU A 522 1.63 -7.66 -15.82
C LEU A 522 2.90 -8.25 -15.21
N GLN A 523 2.87 -8.61 -13.93
CA GLN A 523 4.06 -9.09 -13.25
C GLN A 523 4.53 -10.46 -13.77
N GLU A 524 3.64 -11.36 -14.19
CA GLU A 524 4.04 -12.59 -14.90
C GLU A 524 4.79 -12.28 -16.20
N TRP A 525 4.39 -11.23 -16.90
CA TRP A 525 5.10 -10.77 -18.10
C TRP A 525 6.44 -10.13 -17.75
N GLN A 526 6.49 -9.29 -16.71
CA GLN A 526 7.73 -8.69 -16.20
C GLN A 526 8.73 -9.79 -15.83
N GLU A 527 8.28 -10.86 -15.20
CA GLU A 527 9.12 -11.98 -14.75
C GLU A 527 9.84 -12.70 -15.89
N LYS A 528 9.37 -12.56 -17.13
CA LYS A 528 9.96 -13.16 -18.33
C LYS A 528 10.92 -12.23 -19.08
N GLN A 529 10.99 -10.95 -18.72
CA GLN A 529 11.84 -9.98 -19.42
C GLN A 529 13.28 -10.03 -18.88
N ALA A 530 14.26 -10.09 -19.78
CA ALA A 530 15.69 -10.10 -19.41
C ALA A 530 16.11 -8.81 -18.68
N SER A 531 15.47 -7.68 -18.99
CA SER A 531 15.71 -6.38 -18.37
C SER A 531 15.02 -6.17 -17.02
N THR A 532 14.34 -7.19 -16.49
CA THR A 532 13.71 -7.13 -15.17
C THR A 532 14.71 -7.36 -14.04
N VAL A 533 14.55 -6.60 -12.97
CA VAL A 533 15.30 -6.69 -11.70
C VAL A 533 14.33 -6.88 -10.55
N TYR A 534 14.77 -7.63 -9.54
CA TYR A 534 14.02 -7.92 -8.33
C TYR A 534 14.77 -7.35 -7.13
N TYR A 535 14.05 -6.58 -6.32
CA TYR A 535 14.57 -6.08 -5.05
C TYR A 535 13.76 -6.72 -3.93
N ASP A 536 14.43 -7.51 -3.11
CA ASP A 536 13.81 -8.12 -1.94
C ASP A 536 13.84 -7.14 -0.76
N ASN A 537 12.70 -6.98 -0.11
CA ASN A 537 12.46 -6.07 1.02
C ASN A 537 13.05 -4.65 0.80
N PRO A 538 12.73 -3.97 -0.32
CA PRO A 538 13.39 -2.72 -0.65
C PRO A 538 13.06 -1.63 0.37
N LEU A 539 14.10 -0.98 0.87
CA LEU A 539 13.99 0.14 1.80
C LEU A 539 13.89 1.48 1.07
N LYS A 540 14.64 1.65 -0.03
CA LYS A 540 14.73 2.88 -0.84
C LYS A 540 13.88 2.82 -2.11
N LEU A 541 13.82 3.93 -2.86
CA LEU A 541 13.34 3.90 -4.25
C LEU A 541 14.21 2.93 -5.05
N SER A 542 13.60 1.84 -5.53
CA SER A 542 14.30 0.85 -6.36
C SER A 542 14.41 1.36 -7.79
N ILE A 543 15.37 2.25 -8.03
CA ILE A 543 15.61 2.87 -9.34
C ILE A 543 16.80 2.21 -10.02
N VAL A 544 17.86 1.91 -9.27
CA VAL A 544 19.12 1.35 -9.78
C VAL A 544 19.20 -0.15 -9.48
N PRO A 545 19.44 -1.02 -10.49
CA PRO A 545 19.54 -2.48 -10.41
C PRO A 545 20.36 -3.06 -9.27
#